data_AF-A0A2U3LV81-F1
#
_entry.id   AF-A0A2U3LV81-F1
#
_cell.length_a   1.000
_cell.length_b   1.000
_cell.length_c   1.000
_cell.angle_alpha   90.00
_cell.angle_beta   90.00
_cell.angle_gamma   90.00
#
_symmetry.space_group_name_H-M   'P 1'
#
loop_
_entity.id
_entity.type
_entity.pdbx_description
1 polymer ?
#
loop_
_entity_poly.entity_id
_entity_poly.type
_entity_poly.pdbx_seq_one_letter_code
_entity_poly.pdbx_strand_id
1 'polypeptide(L)'
;MQYSLKEVKEQFEWPGTIYGGKQPVLVYYYDTDKQAKETLKQASNSVHDWVQPNLPEDLSFIKNHVPWLINTSHEYESYIETEDEEEISKIIKIKGLKIRL
;
A
#
# COMPACT_ATOMS: atom_id res chain seq x y z
N MET A 1 4.70 23.39 -7.50
CA MET A 1 4.00 22.12 -7.24
C MET A 1 4.95 21.27 -6.43
N GLN A 2 4.63 21.03 -5.17
CA GLN A 2 5.47 20.16 -4.34
C GLN A 2 5.00 18.74 -4.62
N TYR A 3 5.84 17.95 -5.28
CA TYR A 3 5.52 16.57 -5.59
C TYR A 3 5.50 15.76 -4.29
N SER A 4 4.47 14.93 -4.09
CA SER A 4 4.38 14.02 -2.93
C SER A 4 5.46 12.94 -2.93
N LEU A 5 6.27 12.83 -3.99
CA LEU A 5 7.37 11.86 -4.09
C LEU A 5 8.46 12.19 -3.08
N LYS A 6 8.69 11.26 -2.16
CA LYS A 6 9.70 11.36 -1.12
C LYS A 6 11.04 10.78 -1.57
N GLU A 7 11.02 9.56 -2.09
CA GLU A 7 12.23 8.87 -2.56
C GLU A 7 11.88 7.70 -3.50
N VAL A 8 12.88 7.26 -4.26
CA VAL A 8 12.82 6.05 -5.10
C VAL A 8 14.03 5.19 -4.76
N LYS A 9 13.83 3.90 -4.55
CA LYS A 9 14.90 2.95 -4.19
C LYS A 9 14.91 1.76 -5.12
N GLU A 10 16.11 1.28 -5.43
CA GLU A 10 16.33 -0.04 -6.00
C GLU A 10 16.25 -1.08 -4.88
N GLN A 11 15.27 -1.99 -4.92
CA GLN A 11 15.04 -2.98 -3.87
C GLN A 11 14.66 -4.34 -4.44
N PHE A 12 14.90 -5.38 -3.64
CA PHE A 12 14.39 -6.74 -3.85
C PHE A 12 13.25 -7.08 -2.89
N GLU A 13 12.83 -6.13 -2.05
CA GLU A 13 11.81 -6.38 -1.04
C GLU A 13 11.02 -5.09 -0.79
N TRP A 14 9.73 -5.25 -0.57
CA TRP A 14 8.81 -4.21 -0.10
C TRP A 14 7.74 -4.88 0.77
N PRO A 15 6.87 -4.13 1.46
CA PRO A 15 5.89 -4.72 2.36
C PRO A 15 5.08 -5.85 1.69
N GLY A 16 5.18 -7.05 2.24
CA GLY A 16 4.45 -8.23 1.75
C GLY A 16 5.12 -9.00 0.62
N THR A 17 6.26 -8.57 0.08
CA THR A 17 6.88 -9.24 -1.08
C THR A 17 8.40 -9.22 -1.05
N ILE A 18 8.99 -10.40 -1.29
CA ILE A 18 10.41 -10.58 -1.58
C ILE A 18 10.54 -10.99 -3.05
N TYR A 19 11.17 -10.13 -3.85
CA TYR A 19 11.40 -10.32 -5.27
C TYR A 19 12.65 -11.14 -5.56
N GLY A 20 12.46 -12.31 -6.19
CA GLY A 20 13.54 -13.25 -6.54
C GLY A 20 14.27 -12.97 -7.87
N GLY A 21 14.13 -11.77 -8.45
CA GLY A 21 14.79 -11.43 -9.71
C GLY A 21 16.30 -11.23 -9.58
N LYS A 22 16.99 -11.13 -10.72
CA LYS A 22 18.45 -10.90 -10.76
C LYS A 22 18.86 -9.44 -10.58
N GLN A 23 17.94 -8.52 -10.86
CA GLN A 23 18.14 -7.07 -10.76
C GLN A 23 17.09 -6.50 -9.83
N PRO A 24 17.41 -5.45 -9.05
CA PRO A 24 16.43 -4.81 -8.18
C PRO A 24 15.35 -4.12 -9.01
N VAL A 25 14.18 -3.91 -8.40
CA VAL A 25 13.10 -3.10 -8.97
C VAL A 25 13.07 -1.72 -8.31
N LEU A 26 12.41 -0.76 -8.95
CA LEU A 26 12.19 0.55 -8.38
C LEU A 26 10.96 0.55 -7.48
N VAL A 27 11.15 0.89 -6.21
CA VAL A 27 10.07 1.10 -5.24
C VAL A 27 9.97 2.59 -4.93
N TYR A 28 8.76 3.12 -5.09
CA TYR A 28 8.48 4.54 -4.96
C TYR A 28 7.80 4.82 -3.63
N TYR A 29 8.34 5.78 -2.89
CA TYR A 29 7.80 6.22 -1.61
C TYR A 29 7.25 7.62 -1.74
N TYR A 30 6.00 7.79 -1.31
CA TYR A 30 5.29 9.07 -1.34
C TYR A 30 4.83 9.47 0.06
N ASP A 31 4.78 10.77 0.33
CA ASP A 31 4.07 11.31 1.49
C ASP A 31 2.55 11.22 1.27
N THR A 32 1.81 10.88 2.32
CA THR A 32 0.34 10.75 2.31
C THR A 32 -0.36 12.11 2.44
N ASP A 33 -0.01 13.04 1.57
CA ASP A 33 -0.60 14.37 1.56
C ASP A 33 -1.99 14.40 0.87
N LYS A 34 -2.59 15.60 0.81
CA LYS A 34 -3.90 15.80 0.18
C LYS A 34 -3.90 15.47 -1.32
N GLN A 35 -2.81 15.73 -2.04
CA GLN A 35 -2.70 15.43 -3.45
C GLN A 35 -2.61 13.92 -3.67
N ALA A 36 -1.74 13.23 -2.94
CA ALA A 36 -1.62 11.77 -2.97
C ALA A 36 -2.98 11.11 -2.71
N LYS A 37 -3.70 11.56 -1.67
CA LYS A 37 -5.04 11.04 -1.35
C LYS A 37 -6.01 11.14 -2.53
N GLU A 38 -6.10 12.30 -3.19
CA GLU A 38 -7.03 12.46 -4.31
C GLU A 38 -6.58 11.67 -5.55
N THR A 39 -5.27 11.60 -5.82
CA THR A 39 -4.72 10.75 -6.90
C THR A 39 -5.07 9.29 -6.70
N LEU A 40 -4.87 8.75 -5.49
CA LEU A 40 -5.16 7.34 -5.18
C LEU A 40 -6.66 7.03 -5.37
N LYS A 41 -7.54 7.92 -4.92
CA LYS A 41 -9.00 7.77 -5.08
C LYS A 41 -9.48 7.87 -6.53
N GLN A 42 -8.73 8.57 -7.38
CA GLN A 42 -9.04 8.68 -8.82
C GLN A 42 -8.49 7.51 -9.61
N ALA A 43 -7.34 6.97 -9.21
CA ALA A 43 -6.65 5.90 -9.92
C ALA A 43 -7.39 4.57 -9.84
N SER A 44 -7.95 4.22 -8.67
CA SER A 44 -8.61 2.93 -8.46
C SER A 44 -9.62 2.94 -7.31
N ASN A 45 -10.59 2.03 -7.37
CA ASN A 45 -11.53 1.74 -6.28
C ASN A 45 -11.15 0.49 -5.46
N SER A 46 -10.04 -0.19 -5.78
CA SER A 46 -9.58 -1.41 -5.11
C SER A 46 -8.06 -1.40 -4.96
N VAL A 47 -7.57 -1.81 -3.79
CA VAL A 47 -6.12 -2.00 -3.56
C VAL A 47 -5.56 -3.12 -4.42
N HIS A 48 -6.35 -4.11 -4.80
CA HIS A 48 -5.92 -5.22 -5.65
C HIS A 48 -5.82 -4.85 -7.14
N ASP A 49 -6.29 -3.67 -7.56
CA ASP A 49 -6.12 -3.21 -8.95
C ASP A 49 -4.69 -2.68 -9.20
N TRP A 50 -3.89 -2.49 -8.15
CA TRP A 50 -2.52 -1.98 -8.20
C TRP A 50 -1.56 -3.05 -8.70
N VAL A 51 -1.70 -3.37 -9.99
CA VAL A 51 -0.96 -4.40 -10.70
C VAL A 51 -0.48 -3.84 -12.04
N GLN A 52 0.75 -4.16 -12.41
CA GLN A 52 1.29 -3.80 -13.71
C GLN A 52 0.57 -4.53 -14.86
N PRO A 53 0.50 -3.93 -16.06
CA PRO A 53 1.15 -2.67 -16.47
C PRO A 53 0.30 -1.41 -16.24
N ASN A 54 -0.93 -1.54 -15.74
CA ASN A 54 -1.88 -0.43 -15.69
C ASN A 54 -1.63 0.52 -14.52
N LEU A 55 -1.23 -0.02 -13.36
CA LEU A 55 -0.86 0.73 -12.16
C LEU A 55 0.47 0.21 -11.60
N PRO A 56 1.15 1.00 -10.74
CA PRO A 56 2.26 0.48 -9.95
C PRO A 56 1.82 -0.74 -9.13
N GLU A 57 2.75 -1.67 -8.92
CA GLU A 57 2.49 -2.90 -8.20
C GLU A 57 2.43 -2.67 -6.68
N ASP A 58 1.53 -3.39 -6.00
CA ASP A 58 1.52 -3.56 -4.54
C ASP A 58 1.44 -2.26 -3.73
N LEU A 59 0.40 -1.45 -3.98
CA LEU A 59 0.15 -0.25 -3.16
C LEU A 59 0.00 -0.62 -1.68
N SER A 60 1.00 -0.20 -0.91
CA SER A 60 1.08 -0.40 0.54
C SER A 60 1.25 0.93 1.26
N PHE A 61 0.88 0.99 2.54
CA PHE A 61 1.00 2.19 3.37
C PHE A 61 1.87 1.91 4.58
N ILE A 62 2.69 2.89 4.94
CA ILE A 62 3.61 2.85 6.08
C ILE A 62 3.18 3.92 7.07
N LYS A 63 3.08 3.57 8.36
CA LYS A 63 2.78 4.49 9.46
C LYS A 63 3.88 4.34 10.51
N ASN A 64 4.45 5.44 11.00
CA ASN A 64 5.53 5.40 12.01
C ASN A 64 6.70 4.47 11.65
N HIS A 65 7.09 4.45 10.36
CA HIS A 65 8.16 3.61 9.81
C HIS A 65 7.90 2.09 9.81
N VAL A 66 6.69 1.65 10.16
CA VAL A 66 6.27 0.25 10.04
C VAL A 66 5.20 0.11 8.95
N PRO A 67 5.17 -1.01 8.19
CA PRO A 67 4.05 -1.33 7.33
C PRO A 67 2.74 -1.29 8.11
N TRP A 68 1.71 -0.68 7.54
CA TRP A 68 0.39 -0.54 8.15
C TRP A 68 -0.67 -1.24 7.30
N LEU A 69 -0.77 -0.89 6.02
CA LEU A 69 -1.53 -1.67 5.04
C LEU A 69 -0.54 -2.37 4.13
N ILE A 70 -0.52 -3.69 4.19
CA ILE A 70 0.27 -4.56 3.32
C ILE A 70 -0.68 -5.12 2.27
N ASN A 71 -0.27 -5.09 1.01
CA ASN A 71 -1.09 -5.55 -0.10
C ASN A 71 -0.18 -6.19 -1.16
N THR A 72 -0.39 -7.48 -1.39
CA THR A 72 0.19 -8.25 -2.49
C THR A 72 -0.92 -8.42 -3.53
N SER A 73 -0.99 -7.48 -4.46
CA SER A 73 -2.17 -7.22 -5.28
C SER A 73 -2.48 -8.39 -6.22
N HIS A 74 -1.44 -8.94 -6.85
CA HIS A 74 -1.57 -10.05 -7.79
C HIS A 74 -1.98 -11.37 -7.11
N GLU A 75 -1.81 -11.48 -5.78
CA GLU A 75 -2.26 -12.61 -4.98
C GLU A 75 -3.65 -12.39 -4.33
N TYR A 76 -4.25 -11.21 -4.53
CA TYR A 76 -5.50 -10.80 -3.86
C TYR A 76 -5.42 -10.87 -2.33
N GLU A 77 -4.23 -10.63 -1.79
CA GLU A 77 -3.99 -10.66 -0.35
C GLU A 77 -3.68 -9.25 0.17
N SER A 78 -4.42 -8.84 1.20
CA SER A 78 -4.16 -7.58 1.89
C SER A 78 -4.58 -7.67 3.34
N TYR A 79 -3.80 -7.06 4.21
CA TYR A 79 -4.10 -7.00 5.64
C TYR A 79 -3.61 -5.67 6.22
N ILE A 80 -4.29 -5.25 7.29
CA ILE A 80 -3.86 -4.13 8.12
C ILE A 80 -3.29 -4.69 9.40
N GLU A 81 -2.08 -4.28 9.74
CA GLU A 81 -1.42 -4.65 10.99
C GLU A 81 -1.42 -3.43 11.92
N THR A 82 -2.21 -3.48 12.99
CA THR A 82 -2.31 -2.41 13.97
C THR A 82 -2.78 -2.96 15.32
N GLU A 83 -2.22 -2.41 16.39
CA GLU A 83 -2.65 -2.65 17.78
C GLU A 83 -3.45 -1.44 18.32
N ASP A 84 -3.65 -0.40 17.51
CA ASP A 84 -4.37 0.82 17.89
C ASP A 84 -5.88 0.54 17.94
N GLU A 85 -6.44 0.48 19.16
CA GLU A 85 -7.87 0.20 19.38
C GLU A 85 -8.79 1.18 18.66
N GLU A 86 -8.40 2.46 18.53
CA GLU A 86 -9.20 3.47 17.85
C GLU A 86 -9.22 3.18 16.34
N GLU A 87 -8.08 2.85 15.74
CA GLU A 87 -8.00 2.42 14.34
C GLU A 87 -8.79 1.14 14.10
N ILE A 88 -8.61 0.12 14.94
CA ILE A 88 -9.35 -1.14 14.86
C ILE A 88 -10.84 -0.81 14.86
N SER A 89 -11.31 0.02 15.79
CA SER A 89 -12.72 0.40 15.90
C SER A 89 -13.28 1.11 14.64
N LYS A 90 -12.42 1.77 13.85
CA LYS A 90 -12.79 2.44 12.59
C LYS A 90 -12.74 1.46 11.43
N ILE A 91 -11.71 0.63 11.34
CA ILE A 91 -11.49 -0.34 10.26
C ILE A 91 -12.59 -1.40 10.25
N ILE A 92 -12.97 -1.94 11.41
CA ILE A 92 -14.03 -2.96 11.50
C ILE A 92 -15.41 -2.44 11.06
N LYS A 93 -15.60 -1.11 10.98
CA LYS A 93 -16.83 -0.49 10.49
C LYS A 93 -16.86 -0.36 8.97
N ILE A 94 -15.77 -0.69 8.27
CA ILE A 94 -15.74 -0.68 6.80
C ILE A 94 -16.68 -1.76 6.29
N LYS A 95 -17.74 -1.34 5.61
CA LYS A 95 -18.74 -2.24 5.04
C LYS A 95 -18.08 -3.19 4.04
N GLY A 96 -18.29 -4.49 4.22
CA GLY A 96 -17.77 -5.53 3.33
C GLY A 96 -16.39 -6.06 3.70
N LEU A 97 -15.74 -5.51 4.73
CA LEU A 97 -14.50 -6.06 5.26
C LEU A 97 -14.75 -7.40 5.95
N LYS A 98 -14.01 -8.43 5.57
CA LYS A 98 -14.03 -9.73 6.25
C LYS A 98 -12.99 -9.73 7.36
N ILE A 99 -13.42 -9.91 8.60
CA ILE A 99 -12.54 -9.97 9.77
C ILE A 99 -12.23 -11.44 10.04
N ARG A 100 -10.94 -11.78 10.17
CA ARG A 100 -10.48 -13.05 10.73
C ARG A 100 -9.88 -12.74 12.11
N LEU A 101 -10.47 -13.33 13.16
CA LEU A 101 -10.04 -13.21 14.57
C LEU A 101 -9.37 -14.51 15.02
#